data_AF-A0A6V7M7M1-F1
#
_entry.id   AF-A0A6V7M7M1-F1
#
_cell.length_a   1.000
_cell.length_b   1.000
_cell.length_c   1.000
_cell.angle_alpha   90.00
_cell.angle_beta   90.00
_cell.angle_gamma   90.00
#
_symmetry.space_group_name_H-M   'P 1'
#
loop_
_entity.id
_entity.type
_entity.pdbx_description
1 polymer ?
#
loop_
_entity_poly.entity_id
_entity_poly.type
_entity_poly.pdbx_seq_one_letter_code
_entity_poly.pdbx_strand_id
1 'polypeptide(L)'
;VFRARTPPEAMELVARLLEYTPPLRITPLAACAHPFFNELREQGTLLPNGRELPPLFNFTEQELRIQPGLNSILIPKYMQTTETTSEGQSQGDTTSTAAASATATAGSSGSTTDTNVNTTSPSATQNTDPNQSTMA
;
A
#
# COMPACT_ATOMS: atom_id res chain seq x y z
N VAL A 1 28.59 -2.89 15.92
CA VAL A 1 29.23 -2.48 14.64
C VAL A 1 28.39 -3.05 13.51
N PHE A 2 27.89 -2.21 12.60
CA PHE A 2 27.16 -2.70 11.42
C PHE A 2 28.09 -3.52 10.52
N ARG A 3 27.54 -4.54 9.86
CA ARG A 3 28.31 -5.39 8.95
C ARG A 3 28.37 -4.72 7.59
N ALA A 4 29.40 -5.00 6.79
CA ALA A 4 29.55 -4.41 5.46
C ALA A 4 28.38 -4.70 4.49
N ARG A 5 27.50 -5.65 4.83
CA ARG A 5 26.29 -6.01 4.07
C ARG A 5 24.99 -5.48 4.68
N THR A 6 25.05 -4.57 5.65
CA THR A 6 23.84 -3.94 6.20
C THR A 6 23.25 -2.99 5.14
N PRO A 7 21.95 -3.09 4.84
CA PRO A 7 21.32 -2.19 3.87
C PRO A 7 21.36 -0.74 4.39
N PRO A 8 21.57 0.25 3.50
CA PRO A 8 21.71 1.66 3.90
C PRO A 8 20.47 2.18 4.64
N GLU A 9 19.28 1.76 4.21
CA GLU A 9 18.00 2.11 4.83
C GLU A 9 17.92 1.72 6.32
N ALA A 10 18.51 0.58 6.70
CA ALA A 10 18.53 0.15 8.09
C ALA A 10 19.45 1.04 8.94
N MET A 11 20.58 1.45 8.37
CA MET A 11 21.52 2.33 9.04
C MET A 11 20.89 3.71 9.28
N GLU A 12 20.17 4.23 8.29
CA GLU A 12 19.44 5.51 8.41
C GLU A 12 18.37 5.46 9.51
N LEU A 13 17.54 4.41 9.53
CA LEU A 13 16.52 4.24 10.56
C LEU A 13 17.13 4.23 11.97
N VAL A 14 18.19 3.44 12.16
CA VAL A 14 18.85 3.33 13.47
C VAL A 14 19.51 4.66 13.87
N ALA A 15 20.09 5.40 12.93
CA ALA A 15 20.64 6.72 13.22
C ALA A 15 19.57 7.66 13.78
N ARG A 16 18.39 7.72 13.14
CA ARG A 16 17.27 8.56 13.60
C ARG A 16 16.64 8.09 14.92
N LEU A 17 16.75 6.80 15.26
CA LEU A 17 16.29 6.27 16.54
C LEU A 17 17.26 6.58 17.69
N LEU A 18 18.56 6.55 17.40
CA LEU A 18 19.65 6.75 18.36
C LEU A 18 20.15 8.20 18.39
N GLU A 19 19.26 9.15 18.12
CA GLU A 19 19.56 10.57 18.23
C GLU A 19 19.67 10.98 19.71
N TYR A 20 20.75 11.70 20.06
CA TYR A 20 20.98 12.11 21.46
C TYR A 20 19.95 13.14 21.93
N THR A 21 19.58 14.06 21.03
CA THR A 21 18.57 15.09 21.30
C THR A 21 17.18 14.46 21.24
N PRO A 22 16.46 14.32 22.37
CA PRO A 22 15.21 13.57 22.44
C PRO A 22 14.13 13.96 21.42
N PRO A 23 13.85 15.25 21.14
CA PRO A 23 12.79 15.64 20.20
C PRO A 23 13.14 15.42 18.73
N LEU A 24 14.42 15.18 18.40
CA LEU A 24 14.84 14.88 17.02
C LEU A 24 14.71 13.38 16.69
N ARG A 25 14.45 12.53 17.70
CA ARG A 25 14.21 11.11 17.47
C ARG A 25 12.95 10.91 16.63
N ILE A 26 13.04 9.99 15.68
CA ILE A 26 11.90 9.60 14.85
C ILE A 26 10.75 9.07 15.72
N THR A 27 9.52 9.50 15.43
CA THR A 27 8.34 9.00 16.15
C THR A 27 8.07 7.54 15.77
N PRO A 28 7.44 6.74 16.64
CA PRO A 28 7.16 5.34 16.34
C PRO A 28 6.37 5.15 15.03
N LEU A 29 5.36 5.98 14.80
CA LEU A 29 4.54 5.90 13.59
C LEU A 29 5.32 6.31 12.33
N ALA A 30 6.19 7.31 12.42
CA ALA A 30 7.09 7.69 11.33
C ALA A 30 8.15 6.61 11.06
N ALA A 31 8.64 5.95 12.11
CA ALA A 31 9.55 4.81 11.99
C ALA A 31 8.88 3.63 11.28
N CYS A 32 7.62 3.34 11.60
CA CYS A 32 6.85 2.34 10.86
C CYS A 32 6.80 2.69 9.37
N ALA A 33 6.56 3.97 9.01
CA ALA A 33 6.54 4.44 7.62
C ALA A 33 7.92 4.49 6.92
N HIS A 34 9.01 4.04 7.56
CA HIS A 34 10.35 4.07 6.97
C HIS A 34 10.47 3.11 5.76
N PRO A 35 11.28 3.45 4.72
CA PRO A 35 11.52 2.58 3.57
C PRO A 35 12.09 1.20 3.91
N PHE A 36 12.79 1.09 5.04
CA PHE A 36 13.30 -0.18 5.56
C PHE A 36 12.19 -1.24 5.70
N PHE A 37 10.95 -0.84 5.99
CA PHE A 37 9.81 -1.76 6.11
C PHE A 37 8.98 -1.91 4.82
N ASN A 38 9.44 -1.37 3.68
CA ASN A 38 8.69 -1.49 2.42
C ASN A 38 8.56 -2.93 1.93
N GLU A 39 9.53 -3.79 2.22
CA GLU A 39 9.46 -5.23 1.91
C GLU A 39 8.27 -5.92 2.60
N LEU A 40 7.88 -5.44 3.79
CA LEU A 40 6.70 -5.95 4.51
C LEU A 40 5.38 -5.48 3.87
N ARG A 41 5.43 -4.42 3.07
CA ARG A 41 4.28 -3.83 2.35
C ARG A 41 4.17 -4.37 0.93
N GLU A 42 5.07 -5.24 0.49
CA GLU A 42 5.00 -5.81 -0.85
C GLU A 42 4.02 -7.00 -0.88
N GLN A 43 3.33 -7.14 -2.00
CA GLN A 43 2.40 -8.23 -2.22
C GLN A 43 3.14 -9.57 -2.26
N GLY A 44 2.67 -10.54 -1.48
CA GLY A 44 3.24 -11.89 -1.50
C GLY A 44 4.56 -12.02 -0.74
N THR A 45 4.92 -11.06 0.11
CA THR A 45 6.03 -11.23 1.05
C THR A 45 5.67 -12.31 2.09
N LEU A 46 6.61 -13.22 2.34
CA LEU A 46 6.42 -14.37 3.23
C LEU A 46 7.56 -14.41 4.24
N LEU A 47 7.31 -15.05 5.39
CA LEU A 47 8.39 -15.41 6.30
C LEU A 47 9.41 -16.30 5.56
N PRO A 48 10.67 -16.32 6.01
CA PRO A 48 11.68 -17.27 5.51
C PRO A 48 11.25 -18.75 5.59
N ASN A 49 10.26 -19.05 6.44
CA ASN A 49 9.66 -20.38 6.61
C ASN A 49 8.51 -20.66 5.60
N GLY A 50 8.20 -19.73 4.70
CA GLY A 50 7.08 -19.82 3.75
C GLY A 50 5.70 -19.52 4.33
N ARG A 51 5.61 -19.10 5.60
CA ARG A 51 4.35 -18.72 6.25
C ARG A 51 3.99 -17.26 5.94
N GLU A 52 2.69 -16.97 5.86
CA GLU A 52 2.17 -15.61 5.74
C GLU A 52 2.58 -14.72 6.93
N LEU A 53 2.73 -13.42 6.65
CA LEU A 53 2.96 -12.43 7.71
C LEU A 53 1.77 -12.40 8.68
N PRO A 54 2.02 -12.15 9.98
CA PRO A 54 0.93 -11.81 10.91
C PRO A 54 0.24 -10.50 10.49
N PRO A 55 -0.92 -10.14 11.06
CA PRO A 55 -1.55 -8.85 10.82
C PRO A 55 -0.59 -7.70 11.18
N LEU A 56 -0.13 -6.96 10.18
CA LEU A 56 0.81 -5.84 10.34
C LEU A 56 0.16 -4.47 10.14
N PHE A 57 -0.96 -4.42 9.41
CA PHE A 57 -1.56 -3.18 8.91
C PHE A 57 -2.95 -2.91 9.50
N ASN A 58 -3.31 -3.60 10.58
CA ASN A 58 -4.57 -3.44 11.30
C ASN A 58 -4.54 -2.23 12.27
N PHE A 59 -4.22 -1.05 11.75
CA PHE A 59 -4.20 0.17 12.53
C PHE A 59 -5.62 0.59 12.94
N THR A 60 -5.75 1.00 14.19
CA THR A 60 -6.98 1.60 14.72
C THR A 60 -7.15 3.04 14.23
N GLU A 61 -8.38 3.56 14.28
CA GLU A 61 -8.64 4.96 13.92
C GLU A 61 -7.82 5.93 14.80
N GLN A 62 -7.64 5.60 16.07
CA GLN A 62 -6.87 6.38 17.03
C GLN A 62 -5.40 6.48 16.61
N GLU A 63 -4.80 5.38 16.14
CA GLU A 63 -3.41 5.37 15.66
C GLU A 63 -3.25 6.18 14.37
N LEU A 64 -4.19 6.04 13.43
CA LEU A 64 -4.20 6.77 12.15
C LEU A 64 -4.45 8.27 12.31
N ARG A 65 -5.07 8.70 13.43
CA ARG A 65 -5.31 10.11 13.74
C ARG A 65 -4.07 10.84 14.27
N ILE A 66 -3.07 10.12 14.76
CA ILE A 66 -1.83 10.73 15.31
C ILE A 66 -1.08 11.48 14.21
N GLN A 67 -0.94 10.88 13.02
CA GLN A 67 -0.25 11.50 11.90
C GLN A 67 -0.88 11.09 10.56
N PRO A 68 -1.97 11.76 10.15
CA PRO A 68 -2.78 11.33 8.99
C PRO A 68 -2.01 11.38 7.67
N GLY A 69 -0.97 12.21 7.56
CA GLY A 69 -0.12 12.29 6.37
C GLY A 69 0.67 11.01 6.07
N LEU A 70 0.85 10.13 7.05
CA LEU A 70 1.56 8.85 6.85
C LEU A 70 0.63 7.70 6.48
N ASN A 71 -0.68 7.86 6.55
CA ASN A 71 -1.64 6.76 6.37
C ASN A 71 -1.54 6.10 4.99
N SER A 72 -1.20 6.89 3.96
CA SER A 72 -0.98 6.40 2.59
C SER A 72 0.29 5.54 2.43
N ILE A 73 1.26 5.67 3.34
CA ILE A 73 2.48 4.88 3.38
C ILE A 73 2.30 3.68 4.32
N LEU A 74 1.59 3.88 5.44
CA LEU A 74 1.36 2.85 6.45
C LEU A 74 0.44 1.74 5.92
N ILE A 75 -0.61 2.09 5.18
CA ILE A 75 -1.58 1.14 4.63
C ILE A 75 -1.27 0.89 3.14
N PRO A 76 -0.86 -0.33 2.76
CA PRO A 76 -0.61 -0.65 1.35
C PRO A 76 -1.89 -0.50 0.50
N LYS A 77 -1.73 0.03 -0.72
CA LYS A 77 -2.86 0.34 -1.63
C LYS A 77 -3.78 -0.86 -1.89
N TYR A 78 -3.23 -2.07 -1.91
CA TYR A 78 -4.00 -3.28 -2.18
C TYR A 78 -4.85 -3.76 -0.99
N MET A 79 -4.55 -3.34 0.24
CA MET A 79 -5.36 -3.66 1.41
C MET A 79 -6.55 -2.72 1.56
N GLN A 80 -6.48 -1.51 0.98
CA GLN A 80 -7.59 -0.56 1.00
C GLN A 80 -8.84 -1.11 0.26
N THR A 81 -8.65 -2.10 -0.62
CA THR A 81 -9.74 -2.72 -1.38
C THR A 81 -10.48 -3.82 -0.61
N THR A 82 -9.94 -4.35 0.50
CA THR A 82 -10.51 -5.54 1.16
C THR A 82 -11.56 -5.26 2.24
N GLU A 83 -11.82 -4.01 2.63
CA GLU A 83 -12.80 -3.69 3.69
C GLU A 83 -14.26 -3.55 3.20
N THR A 84 -14.57 -3.84 1.93
CA THR A 84 -15.96 -3.70 1.39
C THR A 84 -16.67 -5.01 0.99
N THR A 85 -16.13 -6.20 1.23
CA THR A 85 -16.87 -7.44 0.91
C THR A 85 -16.41 -8.64 1.75
N SER A 86 -17.03 -8.88 2.91
CA SER A 86 -17.11 -10.20 3.57
C SER A 86 -18.22 -10.24 4.64
N GLU A 87 -19.43 -9.82 4.27
CA GLU A 87 -20.67 -10.38 4.82
C GLU A 87 -21.30 -11.22 3.70
N GLY A 88 -21.32 -12.54 3.87
CA GLY A 88 -21.65 -13.47 2.80
C GLY A 88 -21.82 -14.90 3.30
N GLN A 89 -22.81 -15.06 4.17
CA GLN A 89 -23.44 -16.30 4.60
C GLN A 89 -23.72 -17.21 3.39
N SER A 90 -23.20 -18.44 3.38
CA SER A 90 -23.81 -19.54 2.61
C SER A 90 -23.64 -20.85 3.37
N GLN A 91 -24.62 -21.08 4.23
CA GLN A 91 -25.00 -22.37 4.78
C GLN A 91 -25.96 -22.97 3.75
N GLY A 92 -25.58 -24.10 3.14
CA GLY A 92 -26.31 -24.72 2.05
C GLY A 92 -25.92 -26.18 1.90
N ASP A 93 -26.39 -26.99 2.84
CA ASP A 93 -26.55 -28.43 2.70
C ASP A 93 -27.39 -28.74 1.45
N THR A 94 -26.96 -29.71 0.63
CA THR A 94 -27.81 -30.80 0.13
C THR A 94 -27.03 -31.71 -0.81
N THR A 95 -26.90 -32.95 -0.35
CA THR A 95 -26.55 -34.12 -1.15
C THR A 95 -27.51 -34.28 -2.32
N SER A 96 -27.00 -34.44 -3.55
CA SER A 96 -27.70 -35.14 -4.63
C SER A 96 -26.73 -35.62 -5.72
N THR A 97 -26.51 -36.93 -5.65
CA THR A 97 -26.28 -37.90 -6.73
C THR A 97 -26.82 -37.47 -8.10
N ALA A 98 -25.99 -37.53 -9.15
CA ALA A 98 -26.33 -38.13 -10.44
C ALA A 98 -25.13 -38.12 -11.40
N ALA A 99 -24.95 -39.25 -12.08
CA ALA A 99 -23.97 -39.50 -13.11
C ALA A 99 -24.31 -38.79 -14.44
N ALA A 100 -23.29 -38.59 -15.28
CA ALA A 100 -23.17 -39.11 -16.65
C ALA A 100 -22.56 -38.13 -17.66
N SER A 101 -21.45 -38.61 -18.26
CA SER A 101 -21.10 -38.56 -19.69
C SER A 101 -20.99 -37.24 -20.47
N ALA A 102 -19.74 -36.97 -20.89
CA ALA A 102 -19.28 -36.65 -22.26
C ALA A 102 -19.93 -35.50 -23.04
N THR A 103 -19.12 -34.58 -23.57
CA THR A 103 -18.55 -34.63 -24.95
C THR A 103 -17.87 -33.28 -25.25
N ALA A 104 -16.75 -33.33 -25.97
CA ALA A 104 -15.99 -32.18 -26.43
C ALA A 104 -16.73 -31.35 -27.50
N THR A 105 -16.45 -30.05 -27.58
CA THR A 105 -16.36 -29.29 -28.86
C THR A 105 -15.58 -28.00 -28.63
N ALA A 106 -14.74 -27.68 -29.62
CA ALA A 106 -13.75 -26.63 -29.67
C ALA A 106 -14.30 -25.25 -30.08
N GLY A 107 -13.53 -24.19 -29.78
CA GLY A 107 -13.15 -23.19 -30.79
C GLY A 107 -13.65 -21.75 -30.63
N SER A 108 -12.72 -20.84 -30.97
CA SER A 108 -12.86 -19.39 -31.27
C SER A 108 -12.76 -18.44 -30.07
N SER A 109 -11.61 -17.80 -29.81
CA SER A 109 -10.87 -16.76 -30.57
C SER A 109 -11.51 -15.36 -30.49
N GLY A 110 -10.73 -14.42 -29.95
CA GLY A 110 -10.76 -13.00 -30.36
C GLY A 110 -11.14 -12.00 -29.27
N SER A 111 -10.15 -11.40 -28.60
CA SER A 111 -10.22 -9.96 -28.28
C SER A 111 -8.81 -9.41 -28.09
N THR A 112 -8.32 -8.76 -29.14
CA THR A 112 -7.08 -7.98 -29.15
C THR A 112 -7.41 -6.51 -28.95
N THR A 113 -6.48 -5.85 -28.25
CA THR A 113 -6.12 -4.42 -28.31
C THR A 113 -7.05 -3.40 -27.67
N ASP A 114 -6.65 -3.00 -26.47
CA ASP A 114 -6.66 -1.63 -25.97
C ASP A 114 -6.15 -0.64 -27.03
N THR A 115 -6.83 0.49 -27.19
CA THR A 115 -6.18 1.75 -27.56
C THR A 115 -7.03 2.93 -27.08
N ASN A 116 -6.73 3.38 -25.87
CA ASN A 116 -7.15 4.68 -25.34
C ASN A 116 -6.25 5.77 -25.95
N VAL A 117 -6.83 6.61 -26.82
CA VAL A 117 -6.16 7.78 -27.39
C VAL A 117 -6.60 9.04 -26.64
N ASN A 118 -5.69 9.51 -25.78
CA ASN A 118 -5.64 10.84 -25.20
C ASN A 118 -5.37 11.89 -26.29
N THR A 119 -6.21 12.92 -26.45
CA THR A 119 -5.79 14.21 -27.00
C THR A 119 -6.82 15.30 -26.67
N THR A 120 -6.48 16.25 -25.80
CA THR A 120 -6.63 17.71 -26.02
C THR A 120 -6.20 18.49 -24.76
N SER A 121 -4.96 18.97 -24.76
CA SER A 121 -4.62 20.30 -24.21
C SER A 121 -4.98 21.35 -25.29
N PRO A 122 -5.32 22.62 -24.94
CA PRO A 122 -4.27 23.61 -24.67
C PRO A 122 -4.60 24.74 -23.65
N SER A 123 -3.51 25.18 -22.99
CA SER A 123 -3.04 26.57 -22.76
C SER A 123 -3.82 27.62 -21.94
N ALA A 124 -3.04 28.19 -20.99
CA ALA A 124 -2.78 29.61 -20.69
C ALA A 124 -3.97 30.49 -20.22
N THR A 125 -3.89 31.38 -19.23
CA THR A 125 -2.81 32.26 -18.73
C THR A 125 -3.35 32.94 -17.45
N GLN A 126 -2.57 33.13 -16.38
CA GLN A 126 -2.39 34.46 -15.76
C GLN A 126 -1.41 34.43 -14.56
N ASN A 127 -0.30 35.14 -14.76
CA ASN A 127 0.55 35.73 -13.73
C ASN A 127 -0.25 36.70 -12.85
N THR A 128 0.06 36.76 -11.56
CA THR A 128 0.46 38.04 -10.92
C THR A 128 1.32 37.77 -9.66
N ASP A 129 2.50 38.39 -9.65
CA ASP A 129 3.59 38.31 -8.67
C ASP A 129 3.30 39.14 -7.39
N PRO A 130 4.02 38.90 -6.27
CA PRO A 130 3.76 39.47 -4.95
C PRO A 130 4.80 40.53 -4.54
N ASN A 131 4.35 41.75 -4.23
CA ASN A 131 4.96 42.69 -3.28
C ASN A 131 4.34 44.07 -3.51
N GLN A 132 3.84 44.72 -2.45
CA GLN A 132 4.21 46.10 -2.09
C GLN A 132 3.61 46.44 -0.72
N SER A 133 4.51 46.76 0.22
CA SER A 133 4.32 47.57 1.42
C SER A 133 3.28 48.67 1.27
N THR A 134 2.52 48.98 2.33
CA THR A 134 2.37 50.35 2.85
C THR A 134 1.88 50.28 4.31
N MET A 135 2.61 51.01 5.15
CA MET A 135 2.44 51.24 6.58
C MET A 135 1.49 52.43 6.78
N ALA A 136 0.51 52.32 7.68
CA ALA A 136 -0.20 53.44 8.30
C ALA A 136 -0.83 52.97 9.61
#